data_AF-Q9RQS4-F1
#
_entry.id   AF-Q9RQS4-F1
#
_cell.length_a   1.000
_cell.length_b   1.000
_cell.length_c   1.000
_cell.angle_alpha   90.00
_cell.angle_beta   90.00
_cell.angle_gamma   90.00
#
_symmetry.space_group_name_H-M   'P 1'
#
loop_
_entity.id
_entity.type
_entity.pdbx_description
1 polymer ?
#
loop_
_entity_poly.entity_id
_entity_poly.type
_entity_poly.pdbx_seq_one_letter_code
_entity_poly.pdbx_strand_id
1 'polypeptide(L)'
;MPYLNNIYRMSFTTKSNESEKSKSAYASGYIDIVADFSTDIPYISSWYIYFNELAIDLCTTPSWFITKPKNFRQREKLFKTIRKTQLRRKNQNFNNLYKLSLPEITWVNDWFNKNYDSSIKNIISILKGNNAGGTFKDENHAEMFITNLNSKYNKYKNNLIMFLDLITMTDYIYRNEFYEKQNYEYRIEDINLFIDKINNYDYIEVLNLTINDKKMSLDKRRSEFSARSKVLKYAIKNRIKYLSKALKTIDKERSKVSKFNINVFEKLNFYTYENAHILDVSRVKANISSIIKQVNFSSNKKDIKKAIEKNCDYIFNIKSIADKNNLLNLPVQAHRWFDDNYFTYNEQGECYSLKKDFNPKEHKELQNSLIIKKDEYFKDRIKYIKLRNQSRNYNINK
;
A
#
# COMPACT_ATOMS: atom_id res chain seq x y z
N MET A 1 -3.52 -9.47 4.38
CA MET A 1 -3.88 -8.05 4.33
C MET A 1 -2.60 -7.25 4.25
N PRO A 2 -2.54 -6.15 3.48
CA PRO A 2 -1.43 -5.22 3.59
C PRO A 2 -1.35 -4.78 5.05
N TYR A 3 -0.14 -4.72 5.60
CA TYR A 3 0.07 -4.08 6.88
C TYR A 3 -0.16 -2.59 6.70
N LEU A 4 -1.34 -2.12 7.08
CA LEU A 4 -1.80 -0.74 6.90
C LEU A 4 -1.29 0.17 8.03
N ASN A 5 0.04 0.24 8.15
CA ASN A 5 0.74 1.00 9.19
C ASN A 5 1.53 2.20 8.63
N ASN A 6 1.29 2.60 7.38
CA ASN A 6 2.12 3.58 6.69
C ASN A 6 1.27 4.73 6.17
N ILE A 7 0.99 5.69 7.07
CA ILE A 7 0.17 6.86 6.76
C ILE A 7 1.02 8.10 7.00
N TYR A 8 1.04 9.00 6.03
CA TYR A 8 1.88 10.19 6.11
C TYR A 8 1.08 11.45 5.84
N ARG A 9 1.31 12.50 6.62
CA ARG A 9 0.63 13.78 6.48
C ARG A 9 1.50 14.80 5.75
N MET A 10 0.94 15.38 4.71
CA MET A 10 1.49 16.56 4.04
C MET A 10 0.55 17.76 4.21
N SER A 11 1.04 18.84 4.78
CA SER A 11 0.34 20.12 4.82
C SER A 11 0.48 20.80 3.47
N PHE A 12 -0.59 21.43 2.99
CA PHE A 12 -0.57 22.16 1.73
C PHE A 12 -1.22 23.53 1.87
N THR A 13 -0.82 24.42 0.97
CA THR A 13 -1.51 25.67 0.72
C THR A 13 -1.58 25.91 -0.78
N THR A 14 -2.49 26.78 -1.18
CA THR A 14 -2.59 27.23 -2.57
C THR A 14 -1.87 28.55 -2.76
N LYS A 15 -1.34 28.80 -3.97
CA LYS A 15 -0.65 30.04 -4.32
C LYS A 15 -1.50 31.29 -4.06
N SER A 16 -2.81 31.19 -4.29
CA SER A 16 -3.75 32.27 -4.02
C SER A 16 -3.86 32.62 -2.53
N ASN A 17 -3.64 31.66 -1.63
CA ASN A 17 -3.77 31.87 -0.18
C ASN A 17 -2.61 32.69 0.39
N GLU A 18 -1.42 32.59 -0.21
CA GLU A 18 -0.24 33.36 0.21
C GLU A 18 -0.19 34.77 -0.38
N SER A 19 -1.11 35.12 -1.28
CA SER A 19 -1.17 36.42 -1.92
C SER A 19 -2.42 37.16 -1.48
N GLU A 20 -2.27 38.14 -0.58
CA GLU A 20 -3.36 39.00 -0.09
C GLU A 20 -4.16 39.68 -1.22
N LYS A 21 -3.52 39.92 -2.38
CA LYS A 21 -4.15 40.54 -3.56
C LYS A 21 -4.84 39.54 -4.50
N SER A 22 -4.78 38.24 -4.22
CA SER A 22 -5.31 37.22 -5.14
C SER A 22 -6.83 37.23 -5.12
N LYS A 23 -7.43 37.31 -6.31
CA LYS A 23 -8.88 37.17 -6.52
C LYS A 23 -9.25 35.79 -7.07
N SER A 24 -8.43 34.76 -6.80
CA SER A 24 -8.64 33.39 -7.28
C SER A 24 -8.96 32.44 -6.11
N ALA A 25 -9.52 31.26 -6.43
CA ALA A 25 -9.83 30.26 -5.42
C ALA A 25 -8.58 29.91 -4.60
N TYR A 26 -8.78 29.73 -3.30
CA TYR A 26 -7.71 29.44 -2.35
C TYR A 26 -8.14 28.36 -1.37
N ALA A 27 -7.16 27.62 -0.87
CA ALA A 27 -7.33 26.60 0.13
C ALA A 27 -6.04 26.42 0.94
N SER A 28 -6.20 25.94 2.17
CA SER A 28 -5.12 25.41 3.00
C SER A 28 -5.63 24.21 3.81
N GLY A 29 -4.73 23.31 4.20
CA GLY A 29 -5.11 22.11 4.92
C GLY A 29 -4.01 21.07 4.91
N TYR A 30 -4.42 19.80 4.98
CA TYR A 30 -3.50 18.67 4.89
C TYR A 30 -4.09 17.53 4.07
N ILE A 31 -3.20 16.68 3.56
CA ILE A 31 -3.51 15.44 2.86
C ILE A 31 -2.79 14.30 3.59
N ASP A 32 -3.56 13.29 3.99
CA ASP A 32 -3.04 12.07 4.57
C ASP A 32 -2.93 11.02 3.44
N ILE A 33 -1.72 10.56 3.14
CA ILE A 33 -1.45 9.53 2.14
C ILE A 33 -1.31 8.17 2.81
N VAL A 34 -1.97 7.15 2.27
CA VAL A 34 -1.82 5.76 2.70
C VAL A 34 -0.90 5.06 1.70
N ALA A 35 0.29 4.71 2.14
CA ALA A 35 1.29 4.06 1.30
C ALA A 35 1.36 2.57 1.62
N ASP A 36 1.55 1.76 0.58
CA ASP A 36 1.77 0.32 0.70
C ASP A 36 3.23 0.01 0.36
N PHE A 37 3.95 -0.51 1.37
CA PHE A 37 5.34 -0.98 1.29
C PHE A 37 5.45 -2.51 1.30
N SER A 38 4.33 -3.23 1.18
CA SER A 38 4.33 -4.70 1.07
C SER A 38 5.06 -5.18 -0.19
N THR A 39 5.09 -4.32 -1.22
CA THR A 39 5.96 -4.42 -2.37
C THR A 39 7.21 -3.56 -2.18
N ASP A 40 8.31 -3.98 -2.79
CA ASP A 40 9.56 -3.21 -2.98
C ASP A 40 9.39 -1.99 -3.89
N ILE A 41 8.24 -1.84 -4.51
CA ILE A 41 7.84 -0.69 -5.29
C ILE A 41 6.70 -0.04 -4.49
N PRO A 42 6.99 0.94 -3.62
CA PRO A 42 5.97 1.60 -2.81
C PRO A 42 4.95 2.31 -3.69
N TYR A 43 3.67 2.19 -3.34
CA TYR A 43 2.61 2.91 -4.06
C TYR A 43 1.63 3.52 -3.07
N ILE A 44 0.92 4.54 -3.52
CA ILE A 44 -0.14 5.16 -2.71
C ILE A 44 -1.42 4.40 -3.02
N SER A 45 -1.96 3.71 -2.01
CA SER A 45 -3.19 2.92 -2.12
C SER A 45 -4.44 3.80 -1.97
N SER A 46 -4.35 4.84 -1.14
CA SER A 46 -5.41 5.83 -0.91
C SER A 46 -4.82 7.16 -0.43
N TRP A 47 -5.61 8.22 -0.48
CA TRP A 47 -5.30 9.52 0.10
C TRP A 47 -6.59 10.21 0.56
N TYR A 48 -6.47 11.04 1.59
CA TYR A 48 -7.56 11.78 2.22
C TYR A 48 -7.19 13.24 2.35
N ILE A 49 -8.07 14.15 1.96
CA ILE A 49 -7.84 15.59 2.06
C ILE A 49 -8.74 16.23 3.10
N TYR A 50 -8.18 17.16 3.85
CA TYR A 50 -8.86 17.94 4.86
C TYR A 50 -8.49 19.41 4.70
N PHE A 51 -9.47 20.21 4.28
CA PHE A 51 -9.36 21.66 4.22
C PHE A 51 -9.62 22.26 5.61
N ASN A 52 -8.77 23.21 5.99
CA ASN A 52 -8.97 24.08 7.15
C ASN A 52 -9.60 25.41 6.72
N GLU A 53 -9.21 25.89 5.55
CA GLU A 53 -9.75 27.09 4.91
C GLU A 53 -9.97 26.82 3.42
N LEU A 54 -11.10 27.31 2.88
CA LEU A 54 -11.47 27.08 1.50
C LEU A 54 -12.34 28.20 0.94
N ALA A 55 -11.94 28.76 -0.20
CA ALA A 55 -12.78 29.55 -1.07
C ALA A 55 -12.74 28.99 -2.49
N ILE A 56 -13.92 28.80 -3.08
CA ILE A 56 -14.07 28.25 -4.42
C ILE A 56 -14.51 29.33 -5.41
N ASP A 57 -14.09 29.21 -6.67
CA ASP A 57 -14.57 30.09 -7.74
C ASP A 57 -15.87 29.56 -8.34
N LEU A 58 -17.01 30.19 -8.12
CA LEU A 58 -18.27 29.76 -8.72
C LEU A 58 -18.24 29.76 -10.26
N CYS A 59 -17.30 30.47 -10.88
CA CYS A 59 -17.12 30.49 -12.32
C CYS A 59 -16.38 29.26 -12.87
N THR A 60 -16.87 28.77 -14.01
CA THR A 60 -16.27 27.68 -14.77
C THR A 60 -16.01 28.11 -16.22
N THR A 61 -14.93 27.58 -16.79
CA THR A 61 -14.54 27.82 -18.19
C THR A 61 -15.69 27.53 -19.17
N PRO A 62 -16.03 28.43 -20.10
CA PRO A 62 -17.20 28.29 -20.97
C PRO A 62 -17.27 26.97 -21.76
N SER A 63 -16.14 26.49 -22.28
CA SER A 63 -16.08 25.25 -23.06
C SER A 63 -16.48 24.00 -22.25
N TRP A 64 -16.41 24.04 -20.91
CA TRP A 64 -16.80 22.92 -20.07
C TRP A 64 -18.32 22.75 -19.96
N PHE A 65 -19.11 23.81 -20.14
CA PHE A 65 -20.57 23.69 -20.20
C PHE A 65 -21.04 22.93 -21.44
N ILE A 66 -20.25 23.02 -22.52
CA ILE A 66 -20.50 22.32 -23.78
C ILE A 66 -19.97 20.88 -23.69
N THR A 67 -18.69 20.72 -23.36
CA THR A 67 -17.99 19.41 -23.40
C THR A 67 -18.24 18.53 -22.17
N LYS A 68 -18.68 19.11 -21.05
CA LYS A 68 -18.95 18.44 -19.76
C LYS A 68 -17.86 17.42 -19.36
N PRO A 69 -16.58 17.84 -19.27
CA PRO A 69 -15.48 16.95 -18.92
C PRO A 69 -15.66 16.38 -17.50
N LYS A 70 -14.87 15.36 -17.14
CA LYS A 70 -14.95 14.73 -15.81
C LYS A 70 -14.87 15.75 -14.67
N ASN A 71 -13.96 16.72 -14.77
CA ASN A 71 -13.81 17.79 -13.77
C ASN A 71 -15.07 18.69 -13.66
N PHE A 72 -15.77 18.96 -14.76
CA PHE A 72 -17.03 19.71 -14.74
C PHE A 72 -18.12 18.94 -13.96
N ARG A 73 -18.30 17.66 -14.27
CA ARG A 73 -19.27 16.78 -13.60
C ARG A 73 -18.95 16.60 -12.11
N GLN A 74 -17.67 16.49 -11.75
CA GLN A 74 -17.24 16.45 -10.35
C GLN A 74 -17.54 17.77 -9.64
N ARG A 75 -17.30 18.91 -10.30
CA ARG A 75 -17.67 20.23 -9.77
C ARG A 75 -19.18 20.37 -9.57
N GLU A 76 -20.01 19.84 -10.47
CA GLU A 76 -21.48 19.84 -10.29
C GLU A 76 -21.89 19.10 -9.01
N LYS A 77 -21.27 17.94 -8.74
CA LYS A 77 -21.54 17.16 -7.53
C LYS A 77 -21.12 17.94 -6.27
N LEU A 78 -19.92 18.52 -6.25
CA LEU A 78 -19.46 19.36 -5.15
C LEU A 78 -20.40 20.55 -4.92
N PHE A 79 -20.83 21.21 -5.99
CA PHE A 79 -21.69 22.40 -5.91
C PHE A 79 -23.07 22.07 -5.36
N LYS A 80 -23.62 20.89 -5.69
CA LYS A 80 -24.83 20.37 -5.04
C LYS A 80 -24.64 20.19 -3.53
N THR A 81 -23.50 19.66 -3.09
CA THR A 81 -23.18 19.47 -1.66
C THR A 81 -23.25 20.78 -0.87
N ILE A 82 -22.74 21.88 -1.44
CA ILE A 82 -22.74 23.22 -0.79
C ILE A 82 -23.90 24.12 -1.26
N ARG A 83 -24.91 23.56 -1.93
CA ARG A 83 -26.11 24.28 -2.41
C ARG A 83 -25.79 25.52 -3.27
N LYS A 84 -24.80 25.40 -4.16
CA LYS A 84 -24.42 26.42 -5.16
C LYS A 84 -24.59 25.89 -6.58
N THR A 85 -24.46 26.79 -7.56
CA THR A 85 -24.50 26.47 -8.99
C THR A 85 -23.25 26.99 -9.69
N GLN A 86 -22.80 26.25 -10.71
CA GLN A 86 -21.67 26.68 -11.53
C GLN A 86 -22.12 27.79 -12.47
N LEU A 87 -21.33 28.87 -12.52
CA LEU A 87 -21.60 30.02 -13.36
C LEU A 87 -20.67 30.01 -14.57
N ARG A 88 -21.16 30.44 -15.73
CA ARG A 88 -20.30 30.61 -16.90
C ARG A 88 -19.36 31.80 -16.68
N ARG A 89 -18.06 31.57 -16.80
CA ARG A 89 -17.07 32.65 -16.70
C ARG A 89 -17.24 33.66 -17.85
N LYS A 90 -17.36 34.95 -17.52
CA LYS A 90 -17.59 36.04 -18.48
C LYS A 90 -16.36 36.31 -19.36
N ASN A 91 -15.18 36.36 -18.75
CA ASN A 91 -13.88 36.54 -19.43
C ASN A 91 -12.78 35.87 -18.60
N GLN A 92 -11.55 35.77 -19.15
CA GLN A 92 -10.46 35.01 -18.52
C GLN A 92 -10.10 35.46 -17.08
N ASN A 93 -10.35 36.72 -16.74
CA ASN A 93 -9.97 37.32 -15.46
C ASN A 93 -11.13 37.43 -14.46
N PHE A 94 -12.35 37.05 -14.87
CA PHE A 94 -13.53 37.13 -14.04
C PHE A 94 -13.64 35.89 -13.15
N ASN A 95 -13.52 36.09 -11.84
CA ASN A 95 -13.74 35.08 -10.82
C ASN A 95 -14.91 35.52 -9.92
N ASN A 96 -15.69 34.54 -9.43
CA ASN A 96 -16.73 34.77 -8.45
C ASN A 96 -16.44 33.90 -7.22
N LEU A 97 -15.65 34.43 -6.29
CA LEU A 97 -15.21 33.68 -5.12
C LEU A 97 -16.29 33.57 -4.07
N TYR A 98 -16.48 32.35 -3.58
CA TYR A 98 -17.32 32.03 -2.44
C TYR A 98 -16.45 31.43 -1.34
N LYS A 99 -16.30 32.13 -0.22
CA LYS A 99 -15.63 31.61 0.98
C LYS A 99 -16.60 30.71 1.73
N LEU A 100 -16.17 29.48 2.01
CA LEU A 100 -17.00 28.51 2.70
C LEU A 100 -16.97 28.75 4.21
N SER A 101 -18.12 28.54 4.85
CA SER A 101 -18.26 28.43 6.30
C SER A 101 -17.70 27.10 6.83
N LEU A 102 -17.47 26.99 8.14
CA LEU A 102 -17.00 25.75 8.76
C LEU A 102 -17.91 24.52 8.48
N PRO A 103 -19.25 24.64 8.55
CA PRO A 103 -20.14 23.53 8.16
C PRO A 103 -19.96 23.13 6.69
N GLU A 104 -19.85 24.09 5.78
CA GLU A 104 -19.64 23.81 4.35
C GLU A 104 -18.28 23.15 4.09
N ILE A 105 -17.21 23.59 4.77
CA ILE A 105 -15.89 22.95 4.71
C ILE A 105 -15.98 21.48 5.13
N THR A 106 -16.74 21.19 6.19
CA THR A 106 -16.97 19.82 6.66
C THR A 106 -17.66 18.98 5.58
N TRP A 107 -18.69 19.50 4.93
CA TRP A 107 -19.37 18.80 3.82
C TRP A 107 -18.46 18.59 2.61
N VAL A 108 -17.58 19.55 2.31
CA VAL A 108 -16.60 19.43 1.22
C VAL A 108 -15.55 18.37 1.53
N ASN A 109 -15.00 18.34 2.75
CA ASN A 109 -14.06 17.32 3.21
C ASN A 109 -14.68 15.92 3.05
N ASP A 110 -15.91 15.74 3.52
CA ASP A 110 -16.64 14.49 3.38
C ASP A 110 -16.83 14.08 1.92
N TRP A 111 -17.23 15.02 1.06
CA TRP A 111 -17.43 14.76 -0.35
C TRP A 111 -16.13 14.35 -1.06
N PHE A 112 -15.00 15.02 -0.79
CA PHE A 112 -13.72 14.65 -1.38
C PHE A 112 -13.29 13.24 -0.97
N ASN A 113 -13.49 12.89 0.30
CA ASN A 113 -13.03 11.61 0.84
C ASN A 113 -13.98 10.44 0.47
N LYS A 114 -15.27 10.70 0.22
CA LYS A 114 -16.26 9.67 -0.19
C LYS A 114 -16.47 9.56 -1.70
N ASN A 115 -16.60 10.68 -2.40
CA ASN A 115 -17.21 10.72 -3.73
C ASN A 115 -16.28 11.18 -4.86
N TYR A 116 -15.23 11.93 -4.55
CA TYR A 116 -14.32 12.45 -5.56
C TYR A 116 -13.44 11.34 -6.13
N ASP A 117 -13.40 11.08 -7.44
CA ASP A 117 -12.71 9.91 -8.02
C ASP A 117 -11.57 10.30 -9.00
N SER A 118 -10.91 11.42 -8.74
CA SER A 118 -9.85 11.96 -9.59
C SER A 118 -8.54 12.15 -8.80
N SER A 119 -7.53 12.73 -9.44
CA SER A 119 -6.18 12.86 -8.88
C SER A 119 -6.04 14.05 -7.93
N ILE A 120 -5.00 14.05 -7.08
CA ILE A 120 -4.74 15.14 -6.12
C ILE A 120 -4.53 16.46 -6.88
N LYS A 121 -3.79 16.43 -8.00
CA LYS A 121 -3.60 17.62 -8.85
C LYS A 121 -4.92 18.20 -9.36
N ASN A 122 -5.91 17.36 -9.63
CA ASN A 122 -7.19 17.81 -10.18
C ASN A 122 -8.08 18.51 -9.16
N ILE A 123 -7.74 18.49 -7.87
CA ILE A 123 -8.46 19.22 -6.82
C ILE A 123 -8.51 20.71 -7.18
N ILE A 124 -7.38 21.31 -7.61
CA ILE A 124 -7.34 22.71 -8.06
C ILE A 124 -8.34 22.98 -9.19
N SER A 125 -8.49 22.05 -10.12
CA SER A 125 -9.48 22.19 -11.20
C SER A 125 -10.92 22.22 -10.66
N ILE A 126 -11.19 21.47 -9.59
CA ILE A 126 -12.46 21.48 -8.86
C ILE A 126 -12.63 22.73 -7.99
N LEU A 127 -11.56 23.45 -7.61
CA LEU A 127 -11.68 24.71 -6.87
C LEU A 127 -11.82 25.92 -7.79
N LYS A 128 -11.05 25.98 -8.89
CA LYS A 128 -10.93 27.14 -9.80
C LYS A 128 -11.75 27.10 -11.10
N GLY A 129 -12.31 25.95 -11.49
CA GLY A 129 -13.17 25.85 -12.68
C GLY A 129 -12.42 25.92 -14.01
N ASN A 130 -11.11 25.66 -13.98
CA ASN A 130 -10.22 25.55 -15.14
C ASN A 130 -9.22 24.39 -14.93
N ASN A 131 -8.47 24.00 -15.95
CA ASN A 131 -7.49 22.92 -15.81
C ASN A 131 -6.25 23.40 -15.06
N ALA A 132 -5.78 22.64 -14.07
CA ALA A 132 -4.47 22.82 -13.46
C ALA A 132 -3.35 22.45 -14.46
N GLY A 133 -2.45 23.39 -14.79
CA GLY A 133 -1.41 23.21 -15.81
C GLY A 133 -0.09 23.91 -15.48
N GLY A 134 0.97 23.57 -16.23
CA GLY A 134 2.21 24.35 -16.27
C GLY A 134 3.34 23.95 -15.31
N THR A 135 3.05 23.26 -14.20
CA THR A 135 4.03 23.02 -13.12
C THR A 135 5.28 22.23 -13.54
N PHE A 136 5.14 21.33 -14.52
CA PHE A 136 6.30 20.61 -15.07
C PHE A 136 7.21 21.52 -15.88
N LYS A 137 6.66 22.49 -16.62
CA LYS A 137 7.46 23.44 -17.42
C LYS A 137 8.17 24.43 -16.50
N ASP A 138 7.45 24.95 -15.51
CA ASP A 138 7.95 25.89 -14.53
C ASP A 138 7.19 25.69 -13.23
N GLU A 139 7.94 25.39 -12.17
CA GLU A 139 7.44 25.06 -10.84
C GLU A 139 6.68 26.21 -10.18
N ASN A 140 6.91 27.45 -10.60
CA ASN A 140 6.19 28.63 -10.10
C ASN A 140 4.72 28.69 -10.55
N HIS A 141 4.34 27.85 -11.51
CA HIS A 141 2.95 27.63 -11.90
C HIS A 141 2.21 26.64 -10.98
N ALA A 142 2.88 26.08 -9.95
CA ALA A 142 2.21 25.25 -8.96
C ALA A 142 1.12 26.04 -8.24
N GLU A 143 -0.11 25.53 -8.33
CA GLU A 143 -1.28 26.13 -7.71
C GLU A 143 -1.52 25.61 -6.29
N MET A 144 -0.97 24.45 -5.98
CA MET A 144 -0.97 23.80 -4.68
C MET A 144 0.44 23.29 -4.41
N PHE A 145 0.99 23.61 -3.23
CA PHE A 145 2.33 23.19 -2.83
C PHE A 145 2.37 22.81 -1.35
N ILE A 146 3.39 22.04 -1.00
CA ILE A 146 3.55 21.44 0.32
C ILE A 146 4.33 22.38 1.23
N THR A 147 3.86 22.56 2.46
CA THR A 147 4.38 23.56 3.40
C THR A 147 5.19 22.98 4.56
N ASN A 148 5.08 21.67 4.83
CA ASN A 148 5.79 21.01 5.93
C ASN A 148 7.00 20.16 5.46
N LEU A 149 7.64 20.51 4.35
CA LEU A 149 8.88 19.84 3.94
C LEU A 149 10.09 20.40 4.71
N ASN A 150 10.98 19.51 5.14
CA ASN A 150 12.26 19.91 5.68
C ASN A 150 13.16 20.56 4.60
N SER A 151 14.25 21.20 5.03
CA SER A 151 15.19 21.89 4.13
C SER A 151 15.75 20.96 3.05
N LYS A 152 16.05 19.70 3.40
CA LYS A 152 16.54 18.65 2.47
C LYS A 152 15.57 18.39 1.32
N TYR A 153 14.26 18.50 1.55
CA TYR A 153 13.20 18.14 0.60
C TYR A 153 12.45 19.32 -0.01
N ASN A 154 12.74 20.55 0.43
CA ASN A 154 12.04 21.75 0.00
C ASN A 154 12.05 21.96 -1.53
N LYS A 155 13.06 21.45 -2.25
CA LYS A 155 13.10 21.46 -3.72
C LYS A 155 11.90 20.78 -4.38
N TYR A 156 11.22 19.86 -3.69
CA TYR A 156 10.06 19.14 -4.22
C TYR A 156 8.72 19.84 -3.95
N LYS A 157 8.69 20.91 -3.15
CA LYS A 157 7.45 21.51 -2.60
C LYS A 157 6.35 21.78 -3.64
N ASN A 158 6.74 22.22 -4.83
CA ASN A 158 5.85 22.64 -5.91
C ASN A 158 5.37 21.49 -6.80
N ASN A 159 6.08 20.36 -6.81
CA ASN A 159 5.87 19.28 -7.78
C ASN A 159 5.69 17.89 -7.14
N LEU A 160 5.79 17.76 -5.81
CA LEU A 160 5.60 16.49 -5.11
C LEU A 160 4.24 15.85 -5.45
N ILE A 161 3.16 16.65 -5.50
CA ILE A 161 1.80 16.17 -5.86
C ILE A 161 1.77 15.45 -7.21
N MET A 162 2.55 15.91 -8.19
CA MET A 162 2.63 15.26 -9.50
C MET A 162 3.23 13.86 -9.42
N PHE A 163 4.27 13.71 -8.59
CA PHE A 163 4.87 12.41 -8.32
C PHE A 163 3.93 11.50 -7.53
N LEU A 164 3.22 12.02 -6.52
CA LEU A 164 2.24 11.25 -5.77
C LEU A 164 1.12 10.73 -6.69
N ASP A 165 0.57 11.57 -7.57
CA ASP A 165 -0.43 11.17 -8.57
C ASP A 165 0.09 10.08 -9.52
N LEU A 166 1.39 10.05 -9.82
CA LEU A 166 2.02 9.04 -10.67
C LEU A 166 2.03 7.65 -10.00
N ILE A 167 2.32 7.60 -8.70
CA ILE A 167 2.46 6.35 -7.94
C ILE A 167 1.18 5.95 -7.21
N THR A 168 0.10 6.74 -7.34
CA THR A 168 -1.21 6.41 -6.80
C THR A 168 -1.88 5.35 -7.65
N MET A 169 -2.22 4.22 -7.02
CA MET A 169 -3.07 3.17 -7.58
C MET A 169 -4.32 3.10 -6.73
N THR A 170 -5.34 3.86 -7.13
CA THR A 170 -6.61 3.90 -6.41
C THR A 170 -7.23 2.50 -6.41
N ASP A 171 -7.23 1.86 -5.24
CA ASP A 171 -7.96 0.63 -4.99
C ASP A 171 -9.16 0.98 -4.10
N TYR A 172 -10.35 0.67 -4.61
CA TYR A 172 -11.63 1.01 -3.98
C TYR A 172 -11.78 0.40 -2.59
N ILE A 173 -11.09 -0.72 -2.31
CA ILE A 173 -11.14 -1.42 -1.03
C ILE A 173 -10.61 -0.51 0.11
N TYR A 174 -9.49 0.19 -0.09
CA TYR A 174 -8.89 1.01 0.96
C TYR A 174 -9.68 2.28 1.27
N ARG A 175 -10.44 2.76 0.30
CA ARG A 175 -11.18 4.01 0.43
C ARG A 175 -12.23 3.97 1.54
N ASN A 176 -12.86 2.80 1.70
CA ASN A 176 -13.94 2.59 2.66
C ASN A 176 -13.42 2.27 4.07
N GLU A 177 -12.25 1.64 4.20
CA GLU A 177 -11.69 1.21 5.51
C GLU A 177 -11.07 2.38 6.30
N PHE A 178 -10.45 3.36 5.61
CA PHE A 178 -9.79 4.53 6.22
C PHE A 178 -10.58 5.82 6.09
N TYR A 179 -11.85 5.78 5.72
CA TYR A 179 -12.64 7.02 5.62
C TYR A 179 -12.75 7.74 6.97
N GLU A 180 -12.87 6.99 8.07
CA GLU A 180 -12.96 7.58 9.41
C GLU A 180 -11.57 7.87 9.97
N LYS A 181 -11.21 9.17 10.05
CA LYS A 181 -9.91 9.67 10.53
C LYS A 181 -9.47 9.05 11.86
N GLN A 182 -10.41 8.90 12.78
CA GLN A 182 -10.24 8.28 14.09
C GLN A 182 -9.63 6.86 14.04
N ASN A 183 -9.83 6.12 12.95
CA ASN A 183 -9.27 4.76 12.80
C ASN A 183 -7.75 4.75 12.64
N TYR A 184 -7.14 5.88 12.26
CA TYR A 184 -5.75 5.91 11.83
C TYR A 184 -4.93 7.11 12.30
N GLU A 185 -5.55 8.10 12.95
CA GLU A 185 -4.88 9.34 13.37
C GLU A 185 -3.62 9.11 14.23
N TYR A 186 -3.62 8.09 15.07
CA TYR A 186 -2.48 7.73 15.94
C TYR A 186 -1.30 7.08 15.18
N ARG A 187 -1.44 6.78 13.89
CA ARG A 187 -0.41 6.17 13.04
C ARG A 187 0.21 7.14 12.04
N ILE A 188 -0.17 8.42 12.11
CA ILE A 188 0.22 9.40 11.11
C ILE A 188 1.67 9.82 11.36
N GLU A 189 2.50 9.53 10.38
CA GLU A 189 3.89 9.97 10.27
C GLU A 189 3.98 11.26 9.43
N ASP A 190 5.13 11.92 9.51
CA ASP A 190 5.40 13.12 8.70
C ASP A 190 5.79 12.75 7.26
N ILE A 191 5.34 13.53 6.25
CA ILE A 191 5.66 13.31 4.83
C ILE A 191 7.16 13.20 4.53
N ASN A 192 8.03 13.86 5.31
CA ASN A 192 9.48 13.76 5.12
C ASN A 192 9.97 12.32 5.32
N LEU A 193 9.37 11.54 6.24
CA LEU A 193 9.68 10.12 6.44
C LEU A 193 9.28 9.26 5.24
N PHE A 194 8.17 9.60 4.58
CA PHE A 194 7.82 8.96 3.31
C PHE A 194 8.87 9.24 2.24
N ILE A 195 9.33 10.49 2.13
CA ILE A 195 10.37 10.87 1.16
C ILE A 195 11.69 10.14 1.47
N ASP A 196 12.10 10.04 2.73
CA ASP A 196 13.26 9.24 3.15
C ASP A 196 13.12 7.77 2.73
N LYS A 197 11.95 7.16 2.95
CA LYS A 197 11.68 5.77 2.58
C LYS A 197 11.77 5.56 1.06
N ILE A 198 11.16 6.43 0.25
CA ILE A 198 11.22 6.30 -1.23
C ILE A 198 12.60 6.61 -1.82
N ASN A 199 13.43 7.39 -1.10
CA ASN A 199 14.78 7.76 -1.54
C ASN A 199 15.72 6.55 -1.70
N ASN A 200 15.39 5.43 -1.04
CA ASN A 200 16.13 4.17 -1.13
C ASN A 200 15.72 3.31 -2.34
N TYR A 201 14.90 3.85 -3.24
CA TYR A 201 14.39 3.15 -4.41
C TYR A 201 14.59 3.97 -5.69
N ASP A 202 14.45 3.34 -6.85
CA ASP A 202 14.54 3.96 -8.20
C ASP A 202 13.55 5.13 -8.43
N TYR A 203 12.67 5.39 -7.46
CA TYR A 203 11.71 6.49 -7.44
C TYR A 203 12.37 7.86 -7.36
N ILE A 204 13.54 7.96 -6.72
CA ILE A 204 14.17 9.25 -6.53
C ILE A 204 14.52 9.91 -7.86
N GLU A 205 14.92 9.12 -8.86
CA GLU A 205 15.19 9.64 -10.20
C GLU A 205 13.94 10.22 -10.85
N VAL A 206 12.80 9.52 -10.71
CA VAL A 206 11.51 9.98 -11.27
C VAL A 206 11.00 11.22 -10.54
N LEU A 207 11.14 11.26 -9.21
CA LEU A 207 10.83 12.44 -8.40
C LEU A 207 11.74 13.62 -8.79
N ASN A 208 13.04 13.40 -8.98
CA ASN A 208 13.99 14.41 -9.43
C ASN A 208 13.67 14.96 -10.83
N LEU A 209 13.06 14.16 -11.72
CA LEU A 209 12.61 14.67 -13.02
C LEU A 209 11.39 15.62 -12.92
N THR A 210 10.70 15.64 -11.78
CA THR A 210 9.58 16.58 -11.56
C THR A 210 10.04 18.00 -11.23
N ILE A 211 11.27 18.18 -10.75
CA ILE A 211 11.85 19.49 -10.46
C ILE A 211 12.59 20.03 -11.68
N ASN A 212 12.73 21.35 -11.76
CA ASN A 212 13.41 21.97 -12.89
C ASN A 212 14.94 21.88 -12.72
N ASP A 213 15.56 20.92 -13.39
CA ASP A 213 17.02 20.83 -13.46
C ASP A 213 17.56 21.64 -14.65
N LYS A 214 18.33 22.70 -14.36
CA LYS A 214 18.96 23.55 -15.39
C LYS A 214 19.96 22.79 -16.27
N LYS A 215 20.41 21.60 -15.85
CA LYS A 215 21.37 20.77 -16.61
C LYS A 215 20.70 19.96 -17.74
N MET A 216 19.37 19.87 -17.76
CA MET A 216 18.62 19.06 -18.73
C MET A 216 17.61 19.93 -19.48
N SER A 217 17.56 19.82 -20.81
CA SER A 217 16.55 20.52 -21.59
C SER A 217 15.14 20.03 -21.22
N LEU A 218 14.16 20.93 -21.31
CA LEU A 218 12.76 20.61 -20.97
C LEU A 218 12.25 19.39 -21.74
N ASP A 219 12.56 19.29 -23.04
CA ASP A 219 12.10 18.19 -23.89
C ASP A 219 12.74 16.86 -23.52
N LYS A 220 14.04 16.86 -23.21
CA LYS A 220 14.73 15.67 -22.71
C LYS A 220 14.14 15.23 -21.36
N ARG A 221 13.93 16.16 -20.43
CA ARG A 221 13.32 15.89 -19.12
C ARG A 221 11.90 15.34 -19.25
N ARG A 222 11.09 15.88 -20.15
CA ARG A 222 9.74 15.37 -20.47
C ARG A 222 9.79 13.96 -21.02
N SER A 223 10.70 13.70 -21.96
CA SER A 223 10.86 12.39 -22.58
C SER A 223 11.27 11.33 -21.54
N GLU A 224 12.29 11.62 -20.73
CA GLU A 224 12.75 10.73 -19.66
C GLU A 224 11.67 10.51 -18.59
N PHE A 225 11.00 11.56 -18.15
CA PHE A 225 9.91 11.45 -17.18
C PHE A 225 8.78 10.57 -17.72
N SER A 226 8.37 10.75 -18.98
CA SER A 226 7.33 9.95 -19.61
C SER A 226 7.71 8.48 -19.71
N ALA A 227 8.93 8.19 -20.18
CA ALA A 227 9.46 6.83 -20.33
C ALA A 227 9.52 6.11 -18.98
N ARG A 228 10.17 6.72 -17.98
CA ARG A 228 10.31 6.13 -16.63
C ARG A 228 8.97 6.02 -15.91
N SER A 229 8.09 7.01 -16.03
CA SER A 229 6.74 6.96 -15.45
C SER A 229 5.93 5.79 -16.00
N LYS A 230 6.04 5.50 -17.30
CA LYS A 230 5.34 4.38 -17.93
C LYS A 230 5.83 3.04 -17.38
N VAL A 231 7.15 2.87 -17.27
CA VAL A 231 7.76 1.66 -16.69
C VAL A 231 7.34 1.50 -15.23
N LEU A 232 7.43 2.58 -14.44
CA LEU A 232 7.08 2.57 -13.02
C LEU A 232 5.61 2.19 -12.79
N LYS A 233 4.67 2.85 -13.49
CA LYS A 233 3.22 2.52 -13.41
C LYS A 233 2.96 1.07 -13.79
N TYR A 234 3.61 0.58 -14.84
CA TYR A 234 3.48 -0.80 -15.29
C TYR A 234 4.02 -1.78 -14.23
N ALA A 235 5.17 -1.48 -13.63
CA ALA A 235 5.78 -2.29 -12.59
C ALA A 235 4.89 -2.38 -11.34
N ILE A 236 4.43 -1.23 -10.81
CA ILE A 236 3.49 -1.18 -9.67
C ILE A 236 2.26 -2.05 -9.96
N LYS A 237 1.59 -1.82 -11.09
CA LYS A 237 0.35 -2.53 -11.45
C LYS A 237 0.54 -4.03 -11.54
N ASN A 238 1.63 -4.49 -12.17
CA ASN A 238 1.87 -5.92 -12.31
C ASN A 238 2.29 -6.56 -10.99
N ARG A 239 3.12 -5.91 -10.17
CA ARG A 239 3.48 -6.41 -8.84
C ARG A 239 2.25 -6.63 -7.97
N ILE A 240 1.36 -5.64 -7.88
CA ILE A 240 0.08 -5.75 -7.15
C ILE A 240 -0.73 -6.94 -7.68
N LYS A 241 -0.84 -7.07 -9.01
CA LYS A 241 -1.58 -8.16 -9.65
C LYS A 241 -1.03 -9.54 -9.31
N TYR A 242 0.28 -9.75 -9.44
CA TYR A 242 0.91 -11.05 -9.18
C TYR A 242 0.88 -11.39 -7.69
N LEU A 243 1.12 -10.42 -6.81
CA LEU A 243 1.01 -10.61 -5.36
C LEU A 243 -0.42 -10.99 -4.96
N SER A 244 -1.42 -10.25 -5.44
CA SER A 244 -2.84 -10.57 -5.22
C SER A 244 -3.21 -11.97 -5.70
N LYS A 245 -2.72 -12.37 -6.89
CA LYS A 245 -2.94 -13.71 -7.42
C LYS A 245 -2.31 -14.78 -6.54
N ALA A 246 -1.08 -14.55 -6.07
CA ALA A 246 -0.39 -15.50 -5.21
C ALA A 246 -1.09 -15.64 -3.84
N LEU A 247 -1.52 -14.54 -3.23
CA LEU A 247 -2.28 -14.57 -1.97
C LEU A 247 -3.59 -15.36 -2.11
N LYS A 248 -4.37 -15.11 -3.16
CA LYS A 248 -5.57 -15.91 -3.47
C LYS A 248 -5.26 -17.39 -3.65
N THR A 249 -4.11 -17.70 -4.25
CA THR A 249 -3.66 -19.10 -4.44
C THR A 249 -3.31 -19.73 -3.09
N ILE A 250 -2.57 -19.03 -2.24
CA ILE A 250 -2.25 -19.48 -0.87
C ILE A 250 -3.52 -19.75 -0.08
N ASP A 251 -4.49 -18.83 -0.10
CA ASP A 251 -5.74 -19.01 0.63
C ASP A 251 -6.54 -20.23 0.11
N LYS A 252 -6.54 -20.43 -1.22
CA LYS A 252 -7.11 -21.63 -1.85
C LYS A 252 -6.40 -22.91 -1.38
N GLU A 253 -5.07 -22.95 -1.38
CA GLU A 253 -4.32 -24.12 -0.90
C GLU A 253 -4.54 -24.36 0.60
N ARG A 254 -4.56 -23.30 1.41
CA ARG A 254 -4.81 -23.38 2.87
C ARG A 254 -6.20 -23.94 3.18
N SER A 255 -7.24 -23.58 2.41
CA SER A 255 -8.58 -24.13 2.62
C SER A 255 -8.69 -25.64 2.36
N LYS A 256 -7.73 -26.25 1.66
CA LYS A 256 -7.66 -27.71 1.49
C LYS A 256 -7.11 -28.41 2.74
N VAL A 257 -6.24 -27.73 3.50
CA VAL A 257 -5.51 -28.31 4.65
C VAL A 257 -6.45 -28.85 5.71
N SER A 258 -7.58 -28.19 5.98
CA SER A 258 -8.56 -28.64 6.97
C SER A 258 -9.21 -30.00 6.64
N LYS A 259 -9.13 -30.43 5.37
CA LYS A 259 -9.70 -31.71 4.90
C LYS A 259 -8.72 -32.86 4.94
N PHE A 260 -7.44 -32.60 5.21
CA PHE A 260 -6.44 -33.67 5.24
C PHE A 260 -6.48 -34.43 6.57
N ASN A 261 -6.52 -35.75 6.47
CA ASN A 261 -6.28 -36.62 7.61
C ASN A 261 -4.77 -36.75 7.83
N ILE A 262 -4.25 -35.99 8.79
CA ILE A 262 -2.84 -36.02 9.20
C ILE A 262 -2.73 -36.82 10.49
N ASN A 263 -1.83 -37.81 10.52
CA ASN A 263 -1.64 -38.73 11.64
C ASN A 263 -0.14 -38.90 11.98
N VAL A 264 0.47 -37.82 12.41
CA VAL A 264 1.85 -37.78 12.95
C VAL A 264 1.89 -38.28 14.38
N PHE A 265 0.91 -37.83 15.16
CA PHE A 265 0.80 -38.09 16.59
C PHE A 265 -0.51 -38.81 16.88
N GLU A 266 -0.49 -39.72 17.83
CA GLU A 266 -1.71 -40.40 18.28
C GLU A 266 -2.68 -39.39 18.90
N LYS A 267 -3.93 -39.40 18.43
CA LYS A 267 -4.98 -38.51 18.91
C LYS A 267 -5.59 -39.04 20.19
N LEU A 268 -5.66 -38.20 21.21
CA LEU A 268 -6.32 -38.49 22.47
C LEU A 268 -7.78 -38.01 22.42
N ASN A 269 -8.70 -38.85 22.89
CA ASN A 269 -10.15 -38.62 22.75
C ASN A 269 -10.67 -37.35 23.45
N PHE A 270 -9.92 -36.79 24.40
CA PHE A 270 -10.32 -35.62 25.18
C PHE A 270 -9.80 -34.28 24.61
N TYR A 271 -9.05 -34.31 23.50
CA TYR A 271 -8.56 -33.10 22.83
C TYR A 271 -9.14 -32.95 21.43
N THR A 272 -9.37 -31.69 21.04
CA THR A 272 -9.58 -31.32 19.64
C THR A 272 -8.24 -31.09 18.96
N TYR A 273 -8.10 -31.58 17.73
CA TYR A 273 -6.87 -31.50 16.95
C TYR A 273 -7.04 -30.62 15.72
N GLU A 274 -5.98 -29.91 15.36
CA GLU A 274 -5.89 -29.11 14.15
C GLU A 274 -4.62 -29.47 13.36
N ASN A 275 -4.67 -29.18 12.06
CA ASN A 275 -3.50 -29.31 11.19
C ASN A 275 -2.66 -28.02 11.30
N ALA A 276 -1.53 -28.13 12.00
CA ALA A 276 -0.56 -27.07 12.19
C ALA A 276 0.51 -27.10 11.10
N HIS A 277 0.85 -25.96 10.50
CA HIS A 277 1.92 -25.85 9.51
C HIS A 277 3.30 -25.83 10.18
N ILE A 278 4.22 -26.71 9.74
CA ILE A 278 5.62 -26.68 10.20
C ILE A 278 6.33 -25.43 9.67
N LEU A 279 6.36 -25.24 8.36
CA LEU A 279 6.82 -24.01 7.72
C LEU A 279 5.66 -23.02 7.66
N ASP A 280 5.84 -21.87 8.28
CA ASP A 280 4.78 -20.87 8.44
C ASP A 280 4.23 -20.36 7.11
N VAL A 281 2.91 -20.24 7.03
CA VAL A 281 2.25 -19.57 5.90
C VAL A 281 2.70 -18.11 5.78
N SER A 282 3.01 -17.43 6.90
CA SER A 282 3.56 -16.07 6.89
C SER A 282 4.94 -16.02 6.22
N ARG A 283 5.79 -17.02 6.45
CA ARG A 283 7.10 -17.14 5.80
C ARG A 283 6.95 -17.43 4.31
N VAL A 284 6.05 -18.32 3.92
CA VAL A 284 5.72 -18.59 2.51
C VAL A 284 5.29 -17.31 1.78
N LYS A 285 4.42 -16.50 2.42
CA LYS A 285 4.00 -15.19 1.89
C LYS A 285 5.19 -14.25 1.69
N ALA A 286 6.10 -14.18 2.66
CA ALA A 286 7.30 -13.34 2.58
C ALA A 286 8.24 -13.78 1.44
N ASN A 287 8.50 -15.08 1.30
CA ASN A 287 9.33 -15.64 0.23
C ASN A 287 8.76 -15.34 -1.16
N ILE A 288 7.46 -15.56 -1.35
CA ILE A 288 6.78 -15.26 -2.62
C ILE A 288 6.85 -13.76 -2.95
N SER A 289 6.63 -12.90 -1.94
CA SER A 289 6.82 -11.46 -2.11
C SER A 289 8.24 -11.19 -2.61
N SER A 290 9.28 -11.76 -1.98
CA SER A 290 10.68 -11.60 -2.41
C SER A 290 10.96 -12.06 -3.85
N ILE A 291 10.35 -13.16 -4.30
CA ILE A 291 10.53 -13.64 -5.68
C ILE A 291 9.91 -12.64 -6.67
N ILE A 292 8.68 -12.18 -6.39
CA ILE A 292 8.02 -11.15 -7.21
C ILE A 292 8.85 -9.87 -7.19
N LYS A 293 9.49 -9.54 -6.05
CA LYS A 293 10.36 -8.37 -5.89
C LYS A 293 11.49 -8.34 -6.93
N GLN A 294 12.17 -9.46 -7.11
CA GLN A 294 13.35 -9.61 -7.97
C GLN A 294 13.06 -9.59 -9.49
N VAL A 295 11.79 -9.65 -9.90
CA VAL A 295 11.45 -9.68 -11.32
C VAL A 295 11.53 -8.28 -11.92
N ASN A 296 12.27 -8.16 -13.03
CA ASN A 296 12.28 -6.95 -13.81
C ASN A 296 10.98 -6.83 -14.63
N PHE A 297 10.10 -5.90 -14.23
CA PHE A 297 8.84 -5.63 -14.91
C PHE A 297 8.98 -4.74 -16.15
N SER A 298 10.19 -4.32 -16.54
CA SER A 298 10.41 -3.67 -17.83
C SER A 298 10.47 -4.66 -19.02
N SER A 299 10.51 -5.97 -18.74
CA SER A 299 10.55 -7.04 -19.75
C SER A 299 9.16 -7.39 -20.32
N ASN A 300 9.11 -8.23 -21.37
CA ASN A 300 7.85 -8.69 -21.97
C ASN A 300 7.00 -9.45 -20.93
N LYS A 301 5.67 -9.28 -20.98
CA LYS A 301 4.69 -9.95 -20.11
C LYS A 301 4.83 -11.48 -20.06
N LYS A 302 5.19 -12.13 -21.19
CA LYS A 302 5.44 -13.58 -21.22
C LYS A 302 6.62 -13.96 -20.33
N ASP A 303 7.67 -13.14 -20.36
CA ASP A 303 8.89 -13.35 -19.57
C ASP A 303 8.63 -13.12 -18.09
N ILE A 304 7.84 -12.10 -17.73
CA ILE A 304 7.41 -11.84 -16.34
C ILE A 304 6.63 -13.04 -15.78
N LYS A 305 5.63 -13.55 -16.52
CA LYS A 305 4.86 -14.73 -16.08
C LYS A 305 5.78 -15.93 -15.90
N LYS A 306 6.72 -16.16 -16.82
CA LYS A 306 7.69 -17.25 -16.75
C LYS A 306 8.60 -17.09 -15.53
N ALA A 307 9.14 -15.90 -15.30
CA ALA A 307 10.04 -15.57 -14.21
C ALA A 307 9.41 -15.74 -12.82
N ILE A 308 8.09 -15.60 -12.69
CA ILE A 308 7.38 -15.80 -11.41
C ILE A 308 6.82 -17.22 -11.35
N GLU A 309 5.93 -17.59 -12.27
CA GLU A 309 5.12 -18.80 -12.14
C GLU A 309 5.89 -20.09 -12.48
N LYS A 310 7.02 -20.00 -13.19
CA LYS A 310 7.92 -21.13 -13.41
C LYS A 310 9.16 -21.11 -12.51
N ASN A 311 9.29 -20.13 -11.61
CA ASN A 311 10.36 -20.12 -10.63
C ASN A 311 10.19 -21.30 -9.66
N CYS A 312 11.26 -22.08 -9.49
CA CYS A 312 11.23 -23.29 -8.66
C CYS A 312 10.88 -22.98 -7.20
N ASP A 313 11.41 -21.90 -6.65
CA ASP A 313 11.12 -21.47 -5.28
C ASP A 313 9.66 -21.03 -5.15
N TYR A 314 9.11 -20.33 -6.15
CA TYR A 314 7.70 -19.94 -6.15
C TYR A 314 6.79 -21.18 -6.13
N ILE A 315 7.09 -22.16 -6.98
CA ILE A 315 6.34 -23.42 -7.06
C ILE A 315 6.46 -24.19 -5.74
N PHE A 316 7.66 -24.30 -5.19
CA PHE A 316 7.91 -24.96 -3.90
C PHE A 316 7.10 -24.28 -2.79
N ASN A 317 7.19 -22.96 -2.66
CA ASN A 317 6.48 -22.18 -1.64
C ASN A 317 4.95 -22.38 -1.76
N ILE A 318 4.37 -22.31 -2.96
CA ILE A 318 2.93 -22.57 -3.15
C ILE A 318 2.55 -24.00 -2.77
N LYS A 319 3.31 -24.99 -3.25
CA LYS A 319 3.02 -26.42 -2.97
C LYS A 319 3.15 -26.75 -1.49
N SER A 320 4.08 -26.14 -0.78
CA SER A 320 4.32 -26.38 0.65
C SER A 320 3.11 -26.10 1.54
N ILE A 321 2.19 -25.22 1.11
CA ILE A 321 0.99 -24.87 1.90
C ILE A 321 0.05 -26.06 2.08
N ALA A 322 -0.11 -26.88 1.03
CA ALA A 322 -0.99 -28.05 1.05
C ALA A 322 -0.19 -29.36 1.02
N ASP A 323 1.09 -29.33 1.38
CA ASP A 323 1.91 -30.52 1.51
C ASP A 323 1.63 -31.19 2.86
N LYS A 324 1.23 -32.47 2.85
CA LYS A 324 0.97 -33.25 4.07
C LYS A 324 2.22 -33.38 4.95
N ASN A 325 3.41 -33.32 4.34
CA ASN A 325 4.69 -33.37 5.05
C ASN A 325 5.01 -32.08 5.78
N ASN A 326 4.33 -30.98 5.43
CA ASN A 326 4.44 -29.70 6.12
C ASN A 326 3.40 -29.55 7.25
N LEU A 327 2.68 -30.61 7.62
CA LEU A 327 1.57 -30.54 8.58
C LEU A 327 1.78 -31.47 9.77
N LEU A 328 1.46 -30.98 10.96
CA LEU A 328 1.36 -31.75 12.20
C LEU A 328 -0.09 -31.77 12.68
N ASN A 329 -0.57 -32.88 13.22
CA ASN A 329 -1.87 -32.91 13.92
C ASN A 329 -1.64 -32.64 15.41
N LEU A 330 -1.73 -31.37 15.83
CA LEU A 330 -1.53 -30.97 17.21
C LEU A 330 -2.87 -30.70 17.91
N PRO A 331 -2.99 -30.93 19.22
CA PRO A 331 -4.08 -30.36 20.00
C PRO A 331 -4.14 -28.85 19.83
N VAL A 332 -5.34 -28.25 19.86
CA VAL A 332 -5.53 -26.80 19.63
C VAL A 332 -4.60 -25.94 20.50
N GLN A 333 -4.41 -26.29 21.77
CA GLN A 333 -3.54 -25.56 22.67
C GLN A 333 -2.05 -25.71 22.30
N ALA A 334 -1.61 -26.92 21.96
CA ALA A 334 -0.26 -27.17 21.49
C ALA A 334 0.04 -26.49 20.14
N HIS A 335 -0.95 -26.40 19.25
CA HIS A 335 -0.85 -25.64 18.00
C HIS A 335 -0.56 -24.16 18.28
N ARG A 336 -1.31 -23.53 19.19
CA ARG A 336 -1.06 -22.13 19.60
C ARG A 336 0.35 -21.95 20.16
N TRP A 337 0.78 -22.83 21.06
CA TRP A 337 2.14 -22.81 21.61
C TRP A 337 3.22 -22.97 20.52
N PHE A 338 2.98 -23.81 19.53
CA PHE A 338 3.90 -24.03 18.41
C PHE A 338 4.02 -22.78 17.53
N ASP A 339 2.88 -22.16 17.19
CA ASP A 339 2.83 -20.91 16.43
C ASP A 339 3.53 -19.77 17.18
N ASP A 340 3.30 -19.68 18.49
CA ASP A 340 3.84 -18.65 19.39
C ASP A 340 5.28 -18.91 19.88
N ASN A 341 5.99 -19.86 19.27
CA ASN A 341 7.40 -20.15 19.57
C ASN A 341 7.67 -20.62 21.01
N TYR A 342 6.76 -21.36 21.64
CA TYR A 342 7.05 -21.99 22.93
C TYR A 342 7.95 -23.21 22.77
N PHE A 343 7.78 -23.96 21.67
CA PHE A 343 8.59 -25.13 21.34
C PHE A 343 8.74 -25.32 19.83
N THR A 344 9.65 -26.21 19.45
CA THR A 344 9.85 -26.69 18.07
C THR A 344 10.38 -28.12 18.09
N TYR A 345 10.85 -28.64 16.96
CA TYR A 345 11.45 -29.98 16.84
C TYR A 345 12.88 -29.90 16.32
N ASN A 346 13.72 -30.86 16.70
CA ASN A 346 15.08 -31.05 16.16
C ASN A 346 15.08 -31.95 14.92
N GLU A 347 16.26 -32.27 14.39
CA GLU A 347 16.42 -33.13 13.20
C GLU A 347 16.07 -34.60 13.45
N GLN A 348 16.08 -35.02 14.72
CA GLN A 348 15.67 -36.34 15.18
C GLN A 348 14.15 -36.41 15.41
N GLY A 349 13.44 -35.28 15.25
CA GLY A 349 12.00 -35.17 15.44
C GLY A 349 11.57 -34.99 16.89
N GLU A 350 12.51 -34.72 17.81
CA GLU A 350 12.26 -34.55 19.23
C GLU A 350 11.87 -33.10 19.54
N CYS A 351 10.88 -32.93 20.42
CA CYS A 351 10.38 -31.65 20.86
C CYS A 351 11.39 -30.93 21.76
N TYR A 352 11.66 -29.67 21.45
CA TYR A 352 12.62 -28.80 22.12
C TYR A 352 11.94 -27.50 22.55
N SER A 353 12.13 -27.11 23.82
CA SER A 353 11.59 -25.84 24.33
C SER A 353 12.39 -24.65 23.84
N LEU A 354 11.71 -23.59 23.43
CA LEU A 354 12.32 -22.33 23.03
C LEU A 354 12.25 -21.28 24.14
N LYS A 355 11.46 -21.52 25.20
CA LYS A 355 11.28 -20.62 26.34
C LYS A 355 11.74 -21.27 27.64
N LYS A 356 12.44 -20.51 28.47
CA LYS A 356 13.04 -21.03 29.72
C LYS A 356 12.01 -21.53 30.73
N ASP A 357 10.83 -20.92 30.74
CA ASP A 357 9.70 -21.19 31.63
C ASP A 357 8.67 -22.16 31.05
N PHE A 358 8.97 -22.78 29.90
CA PHE A 358 8.09 -23.75 29.25
C PHE A 358 8.79 -25.11 29.18
N ASN A 359 8.21 -26.12 29.81
CA ASN A 359 8.69 -27.50 29.72
C ASN A 359 7.67 -28.37 28.99
N PRO A 360 7.89 -28.75 27.71
CA PRO A 360 6.96 -29.58 26.95
C PRO A 360 6.50 -30.86 27.66
N LYS A 361 7.36 -31.45 28.51
CA LYS A 361 7.07 -32.71 29.22
C LYS A 361 6.07 -32.55 30.36
N GLU A 362 5.89 -31.34 30.89
CA GLU A 362 4.97 -31.05 31.99
C GLU A 362 3.52 -30.82 31.50
N HIS A 363 3.33 -30.62 30.19
CA HIS A 363 2.03 -30.33 29.60
C HIS A 363 1.38 -31.60 29.04
N LYS A 364 0.21 -31.96 29.57
CA LYS A 364 -0.56 -33.14 29.15
C LYS A 364 -0.91 -33.10 27.65
N GLU A 365 -1.14 -31.90 27.12
CA GLU A 365 -1.45 -31.65 25.71
C GLU A 365 -0.31 -32.06 24.77
N LEU A 366 0.93 -32.12 25.25
CA LEU A 366 2.11 -32.40 24.43
C LEU A 366 2.63 -33.82 24.57
N GLN A 367 2.10 -34.64 25.49
CA GLN A 367 2.65 -35.96 25.80
C GLN A 367 2.80 -36.86 24.56
N ASN A 368 1.79 -36.90 23.68
CA ASN A 368 1.83 -37.66 22.43
C ASN A 368 2.53 -36.94 21.27
N SER A 369 2.95 -35.69 21.48
CA SER A 369 3.59 -34.83 20.49
C SER A 369 5.05 -34.50 20.84
N LEU A 370 5.66 -35.23 21.76
CA LEU A 370 7.07 -35.02 22.11
C LEU A 370 8.04 -35.54 21.04
N ILE A 371 7.65 -36.51 20.22
CA ILE A 371 8.50 -37.09 19.18
C ILE A 371 7.68 -37.32 17.91
N ILE A 372 8.15 -36.80 16.78
CA ILE A 372 7.56 -37.03 15.47
C ILE A 372 7.79 -38.49 15.05
N LYS A 373 6.71 -39.15 14.64
CA LYS A 373 6.74 -40.54 14.14
C LYS A 373 7.70 -40.68 12.96
N LYS A 374 8.58 -41.68 13.03
CA LYS A 374 9.55 -42.03 11.96
C LYS A 374 8.89 -42.88 10.86
N ASP A 375 7.95 -42.30 10.14
CA ASP A 375 7.28 -42.92 8.99
C ASP A 375 7.95 -42.57 7.64
N GLU A 376 7.37 -43.00 6.52
CA GLU A 376 7.86 -42.70 5.17
C GLU A 376 7.95 -41.20 4.85
N TYR A 377 7.20 -40.36 5.58
CA TYR A 377 7.16 -38.91 5.42
C TYR A 377 8.16 -38.18 6.33
N PHE A 378 8.78 -38.87 7.28
CA PHE A 378 9.66 -38.29 8.29
C PHE A 378 10.76 -37.41 7.68
N LYS A 379 11.46 -37.91 6.64
CA LYS A 379 12.57 -37.17 6.00
C LYS A 379 12.11 -35.83 5.45
N ASP A 380 10.93 -35.76 4.83
CA ASP A 380 10.41 -34.51 4.27
C ASP A 380 9.85 -33.58 5.34
N ARG A 381 9.25 -34.11 6.41
CA ARG A 381 8.86 -33.32 7.60
C ARG A 381 10.07 -32.64 8.24
N ILE A 382 11.18 -33.37 8.41
CA ILE A 382 12.43 -32.83 8.95
C ILE A 382 12.97 -31.70 8.05
N LYS A 383 12.83 -31.77 6.72
CA LYS A 383 13.21 -30.65 5.83
C LYS A 383 12.42 -29.38 6.17
N TYR A 384 11.11 -29.47 6.39
CA TYR A 384 10.31 -28.31 6.80
C TYR A 384 10.68 -27.79 8.18
N ILE A 385 11.02 -28.66 9.13
CA ILE A 385 11.49 -28.28 10.47
C ILE A 385 12.81 -27.51 10.38
N LYS A 386 13.78 -28.00 9.59
CA LYS A 386 15.04 -27.30 9.33
C LYS A 386 14.78 -25.91 8.75
N LEU A 387 13.90 -25.80 7.74
CA LEU A 387 13.54 -24.51 7.13
C LEU A 387 12.89 -23.55 8.15
N ARG A 388 11.97 -24.04 9.01
CA ARG A 388 11.37 -23.25 10.09
C ARG A 388 12.45 -22.74 11.04
N ASN A 389 13.27 -23.63 11.59
CA ASN A 389 14.29 -23.32 12.58
C ASN A 389 15.34 -22.34 12.03
N GLN A 390 15.80 -22.55 10.79
CA GLN A 390 16.69 -21.60 10.10
C GLN A 390 16.03 -20.23 9.94
N SER A 391 14.76 -20.18 9.50
CA SER A 391 14.05 -18.92 9.30
C SER A 391 13.80 -18.13 10.58
N ARG A 392 13.74 -18.82 11.73
CA ARG A 392 13.54 -18.24 13.06
C ARG A 392 14.86 -18.10 13.86
N ASN A 393 16.01 -18.41 13.25
CA ASN A 393 17.34 -18.37 13.87
C ASN A 393 17.48 -19.22 15.14
N TYR A 394 16.85 -20.39 15.17
CA TYR A 394 16.96 -21.30 16.31
C TYR A 394 18.18 -22.21 16.19
N ASN A 395 18.95 -22.27 17.27
CA ASN A 395 20.16 -23.08 17.35
C ASN A 395 19.87 -24.38 18.12
N ILE A 396 19.25 -25.35 17.44
CA ILE A 396 18.70 -26.59 18.06
C ILE A 396 19.61 -27.81 17.83
N ASN A 397 20.73 -27.62 17.13
CA ASN A 397 21.71 -28.68 16.83
C ASN A 397 22.99 -28.55 17.67
N LYS A 398 22.94 -27.91 18.83
CA LYS A 398 24.02 -27.90 19.82
C LYS A 398 23.65 -28.73 21.03
#